data_AF-A0A2W7LLQ0-F1
#
_entry.id   AF-A0A2W7LLQ0-F1
#
_cell.length_a   1.000
_cell.length_b   1.000
_cell.length_c   1.000
_cell.angle_alpha   90.00
_cell.angle_beta   90.00
_cell.angle_gamma   90.00
#
_symmetry.space_group_name_H-M   'P 1'
#
loop_
_entity.id
_entity.type
_entity.pdbx_description
1 polymer ?
#
loop_
_entity_poly.entity_id
_entity_poly.type
_entity_poly.pdbx_seq_one_letter_code
_entity_poly.pdbx_strand_id
1 'polypeptide(L)'
;MRTLIACLLSLLALASHADTPAARVNGVEIGVLRLERYFSEYLQAQGRAVASIRNPNLYQRLRAQALDELIDKELLWQEAQRQGIDISDAQVTARVSEVEAAFGSPAVFEQRLAQAGFDRAGFADYTRHEMAAQQVFARLSAIEEPSSAEVAAFHQANWQRLQGMQNQSDNTSVLPEHGLRLARDALVAQLQAQARQAVRQRLRDSATVERVD
;
A
#
# COMPACT_ATOMS: atom_id res chain seq x y z
N MET A 1 59.37 -20.59 -17.93
CA MET A 1 58.39 -19.65 -17.36
C MET A 1 57.76 -18.87 -18.50
N ARG A 2 56.43 -18.93 -18.69
CA ARG A 2 55.55 -18.17 -19.63
C ARG A 2 54.61 -19.10 -20.42
N THR A 3 53.71 -19.81 -19.73
CA THR A 3 52.45 -20.34 -20.32
C THR A 3 51.59 -20.94 -19.19
N LEU A 4 51.25 -20.15 -18.18
CA LEU A 4 50.31 -20.55 -17.11
C LEU A 4 49.32 -19.43 -16.74
N ILE A 5 49.04 -18.51 -17.68
CA ILE A 5 48.16 -17.35 -17.45
C ILE A 5 46.90 -17.40 -18.34
N ALA A 6 46.72 -18.44 -19.15
CA ALA A 6 45.56 -18.56 -20.04
C ALA A 6 44.34 -19.31 -19.45
N CYS A 7 44.46 -19.91 -18.26
CA CYS A 7 43.32 -20.57 -17.58
C CYS A 7 42.70 -19.72 -16.46
N LEU A 8 43.26 -18.55 -16.14
CA LEU A 8 42.76 -17.70 -15.06
C LEU A 8 41.82 -16.57 -15.54
N LEU A 9 41.46 -16.56 -16.82
CA LEU A 9 40.50 -15.61 -17.39
C LEU A 9 39.15 -16.26 -17.77
N SER A 10 39.02 -17.58 -17.59
CA SER A 10 37.79 -18.33 -17.89
C SER A 10 36.92 -18.61 -16.65
N LEU A 11 37.32 -18.12 -15.47
CA LEU A 11 36.59 -18.32 -14.21
C LEU A 11 35.86 -17.06 -13.69
N LEU A 12 35.90 -15.95 -14.43
CA LEU A 12 35.10 -14.75 -14.12
C LEU A 12 33.87 -14.60 -15.04
N ALA A 13 33.36 -15.72 -15.58
CA ALA A 13 32.07 -15.79 -16.27
C ALA A 13 31.01 -16.54 -15.45
N LEU A 14 31.21 -16.68 -14.14
CA LEU A 14 30.11 -16.78 -13.18
C LEU A 14 29.72 -15.34 -12.81
N ALA A 15 29.35 -14.54 -13.81
CA ALA A 15 28.48 -13.41 -13.57
C ALA A 15 27.20 -14.02 -13.01
N SER A 16 27.05 -13.86 -11.70
CA SER A 16 25.80 -13.81 -10.96
C SER A 16 24.58 -14.13 -11.83
N HIS A 17 23.93 -15.27 -11.58
CA HIS A 17 22.47 -15.26 -11.67
C HIS A 17 22.02 -14.28 -10.57
N ALA A 18 22.15 -12.99 -10.84
CA ALA A 18 21.52 -11.97 -10.02
C ALA A 18 20.04 -12.26 -10.22
N ASP A 19 19.38 -12.73 -9.17
CA ASP A 19 17.92 -12.84 -9.13
C ASP A 19 17.36 -11.52 -9.64
N THR A 20 16.84 -11.52 -10.87
CA THR A 20 16.34 -10.29 -11.47
C THR A 20 15.19 -9.79 -10.60
N PRO A 21 15.20 -8.53 -10.13
CA PRO A 21 14.15 -8.05 -9.25
C PRO A 21 12.81 -8.01 -9.98
N ALA A 22 11.69 -8.10 -9.28
CA ALA A 22 10.36 -8.00 -9.90
C ALA A 22 10.09 -6.59 -10.47
N ALA A 23 10.64 -5.55 -9.83
CA ALA A 23 10.62 -4.19 -10.35
C ALA A 23 11.77 -3.35 -9.77
N ARG A 24 12.04 -2.19 -10.35
CA ARG A 24 12.88 -1.13 -9.81
C ARG A 24 12.10 0.18 -9.75
N VAL A 25 12.23 0.90 -8.64
CA VAL A 25 11.58 2.20 -8.40
C VAL A 25 12.66 3.22 -8.08
N ASN A 26 12.95 4.11 -9.03
CA ASN A 26 14.05 5.07 -8.95
C ASN A 26 15.40 4.39 -8.62
N GLY A 27 15.62 3.20 -9.20
CA GLY A 27 16.81 2.37 -8.97
C GLY A 27 16.74 1.46 -7.75
N VAL A 28 15.76 1.62 -6.84
CA VAL A 28 15.55 0.73 -5.69
C VAL A 28 14.85 -0.55 -6.13
N GLU A 29 15.42 -1.70 -5.80
CA GLU A 29 14.89 -3.01 -6.20
C GLU A 29 13.71 -3.47 -5.33
N ILE A 30 12.66 -3.95 -6.00
CA ILE A 30 11.61 -4.78 -5.41
C ILE A 30 11.92 -6.22 -5.80
N GLY A 31 12.59 -6.95 -4.91
CA GLY A 31 12.96 -8.36 -5.15
C GLY A 31 11.76 -9.30 -5.24
N VAL A 32 11.92 -10.42 -5.96
CA VAL A 32 10.85 -11.42 -6.15
C VAL A 32 10.34 -11.97 -4.81
N LEU A 33 11.23 -12.27 -3.87
CA LEU A 33 10.83 -12.76 -2.54
C LEU A 33 10.01 -11.75 -1.74
N ARG A 34 10.30 -10.44 -1.87
CA ARG A 34 9.51 -9.36 -1.26
C ARG A 34 8.10 -9.35 -1.86
N LEU A 35 7.99 -9.49 -3.18
CA LEU A 35 6.71 -9.59 -3.88
C LEU A 35 5.91 -10.83 -3.44
N GLU A 36 6.51 -12.03 -3.40
CA GLU A 36 5.78 -13.24 -3.02
C GLU A 36 5.26 -13.21 -1.57
N ARG A 37 6.06 -12.64 -0.65
CA ARG A 37 5.64 -12.43 0.75
C ARG A 37 4.46 -11.47 0.80
N TYR A 38 4.61 -10.30 0.18
CA TYR A 38 3.56 -9.30 0.15
C TYR A 38 2.28 -9.81 -0.54
N PHE A 39 2.43 -10.57 -1.62
CA PHE A 39 1.30 -11.14 -2.33
C PHE A 39 0.47 -12.09 -1.46
N SER A 40 1.15 -12.86 -0.61
CA SER A 40 0.47 -13.71 0.38
C SER A 40 -0.34 -12.86 1.37
N GLU A 41 0.23 -11.76 1.89
CA GLU A 41 -0.46 -10.82 2.79
C GLU A 41 -1.64 -10.12 2.11
N TYR A 42 -1.44 -9.64 0.87
CA TYR A 42 -2.45 -9.01 0.03
C TYR A 42 -3.69 -9.90 -0.16
N LEU A 43 -3.49 -11.21 -0.36
CA LEU A 43 -4.58 -12.16 -0.49
C LEU A 43 -5.27 -12.45 0.85
N GLN A 44 -4.50 -12.60 1.93
CA GLN A 44 -5.05 -12.82 3.28
C GLN A 44 -5.94 -11.67 3.73
N ALA A 45 -5.55 -10.43 3.45
CA ALA A 45 -6.37 -9.25 3.71
C ALA A 45 -7.73 -9.27 2.98
N GLN A 46 -7.82 -10.00 1.87
CA GLN A 46 -9.06 -10.22 1.11
C GLN A 46 -9.80 -11.51 1.51
N GLY A 47 -9.38 -12.18 2.58
CA GLY A 47 -9.94 -13.46 3.01
C GLY A 47 -9.66 -14.60 2.04
N ARG A 48 -8.59 -14.51 1.24
CA ARG A 48 -8.24 -15.45 0.18
C ARG A 48 -6.91 -16.15 0.45
N ALA A 49 -6.89 -17.46 0.31
CA ALA A 49 -5.66 -18.24 0.33
C ALA A 49 -5.04 -18.34 -1.08
N VAL A 50 -3.72 -18.28 -1.21
CA VAL A 50 -3.00 -18.49 -2.49
C VAL A 50 -3.44 -19.82 -3.13
N ALA A 51 -3.52 -20.89 -2.33
CA ALA A 51 -3.89 -22.23 -2.78
C ALA A 51 -5.33 -22.34 -3.34
N SER A 52 -6.20 -21.36 -3.10
CA SER A 52 -7.55 -21.36 -3.67
C SER A 52 -7.59 -20.82 -5.11
N ILE A 53 -6.52 -20.18 -5.59
CA ILE A 53 -6.45 -19.58 -6.92
C ILE A 53 -6.03 -20.64 -7.94
N ARG A 54 -7.02 -21.32 -8.54
CA ARG A 54 -6.78 -22.35 -9.57
C ARG A 54 -6.55 -21.80 -10.97
N ASN A 55 -7.00 -20.58 -11.25
CA ASN A 55 -6.91 -19.96 -12.56
C ASN A 55 -5.58 -19.18 -12.69
N PRO A 56 -4.68 -19.55 -13.61
CA PRO A 56 -3.37 -18.90 -13.75
C PRO A 56 -3.48 -17.43 -14.18
N ASN A 57 -4.47 -17.06 -15.01
CA ASN A 57 -4.68 -15.66 -15.41
C ASN A 57 -5.16 -14.81 -14.23
N LEU A 58 -5.96 -15.39 -13.33
CA LEU A 58 -6.36 -14.68 -12.11
C LEU A 58 -5.17 -14.49 -11.17
N TYR A 59 -4.35 -15.55 -11.00
CA TYR A 59 -3.13 -15.48 -10.20
C TYR A 59 -2.21 -14.36 -10.70
N GLN A 60 -1.89 -14.32 -12.00
CA GLN A 60 -1.00 -13.32 -12.57
C GLN A 60 -1.55 -11.89 -12.43
N ARG A 61 -2.86 -11.69 -12.63
CA ARG A 61 -3.47 -10.38 -12.41
C ARG A 61 -3.38 -9.91 -10.95
N LEU A 62 -3.70 -10.79 -9.99
CA LEU A 62 -3.63 -10.44 -8.58
C LEU A 62 -2.18 -10.19 -8.14
N ARG A 63 -1.22 -10.97 -8.66
CA ARG A 63 0.21 -10.78 -8.42
C ARG A 63 0.71 -9.45 -8.98
N ALA A 64 0.27 -9.08 -10.19
CA ALA A 64 0.58 -7.78 -10.78
C ALA A 64 -0.01 -6.62 -9.97
N GLN A 65 -1.23 -6.76 -9.44
CA GLN A 65 -1.84 -5.77 -8.54
C GLN A 65 -1.04 -5.62 -7.23
N ALA A 66 -0.58 -6.72 -6.64
CA ALA A 66 0.26 -6.68 -5.46
C ALA A 66 1.63 -6.02 -5.73
N LEU A 67 2.21 -6.27 -6.91
CA LEU A 67 3.42 -5.57 -7.35
C LEU A 67 3.16 -4.07 -7.54
N ASP A 68 2.01 -3.69 -8.13
CA ASP A 68 1.64 -2.29 -8.24
C ASP A 68 1.50 -1.61 -6.89
N GLU A 69 0.89 -2.27 -5.90
CA GLU A 69 0.77 -1.70 -4.56
C GLU A 69 2.13 -1.59 -3.86
N LEU A 70 3.05 -2.54 -4.06
CA LEU A 70 4.43 -2.43 -3.58
C LEU A 70 5.17 -1.25 -4.21
N ILE A 71 4.99 -1.01 -5.51
CA ILE A 71 5.56 0.15 -6.19
C ILE A 71 5.00 1.45 -5.59
N ASP A 72 3.69 1.53 -5.36
CA ASP A 72 3.08 2.71 -4.73
C ASP A 72 3.61 2.94 -3.31
N LYS A 73 3.77 1.88 -2.51
CA LYS A 73 4.35 1.95 -1.17
C LYS A 73 5.79 2.45 -1.20
N GLU A 74 6.60 1.93 -2.11
CA GLU A 74 7.99 2.35 -2.28
C GLU A 74 8.08 3.83 -2.71
N LEU A 75 7.23 4.27 -3.64
CA LEU A 75 7.16 5.68 -4.05
C LEU A 75 6.73 6.60 -2.90
N LEU A 76 5.75 6.18 -2.10
CA LEU A 76 5.31 6.94 -0.93
C LEU A 76 6.39 7.00 0.16
N TRP A 77 7.14 5.92 0.35
CA TRP A 77 8.28 5.90 1.25
C TRP A 77 9.36 6.89 0.79
N GLN A 78 9.77 6.84 -0.48
CA GLN A 78 10.75 7.77 -1.05
C GLN A 78 10.28 9.22 -0.94
N GLU A 79 8.99 9.48 -1.16
CA GLU A 79 8.39 10.79 -0.99
C GLU A 79 8.38 11.25 0.47
N ALA A 80 8.13 10.34 1.42
CA ALA A 80 8.21 10.63 2.85
C ALA A 80 9.64 11.03 3.25
N GLN A 81 10.66 10.31 2.75
CA GLN A 81 12.07 10.66 2.94
C GLN A 81 12.39 12.03 2.34
N ARG A 82 11.93 12.28 1.10
CA ARG A 82 12.14 13.56 0.41
C ARG A 82 11.54 14.75 1.15
N GLN A 83 10.39 14.56 1.79
CA GLN A 83 9.73 15.59 2.61
C GLN A 83 10.26 15.65 4.05
N GLY A 84 11.21 14.79 4.43
CA GLY A 84 11.76 14.74 5.78
C GLY A 84 10.73 14.35 6.84
N ILE A 85 9.80 13.45 6.50
CA ILE A 85 8.86 12.89 7.48
C ILE A 85 9.65 12.01 8.43
N ASP A 86 9.72 12.43 9.69
CA ASP A 86 10.36 11.69 10.77
C ASP A 86 9.30 11.08 11.69
N ILE A 87 9.46 9.80 12.01
CA ILE A 87 8.59 9.05 12.91
C ILE A 87 9.44 8.67 14.12
N SER A 88 9.14 9.29 15.25
CA SER A 88 9.88 9.08 16.49
C SER A 88 9.78 7.64 16.98
N ASP A 89 10.81 7.18 17.69
CA ASP A 89 10.82 5.84 18.27
C ASP A 89 9.63 5.60 19.21
N ALA A 90 9.18 6.62 19.93
CA ALA A 90 8.00 6.54 20.79
C ALA A 90 6.72 6.23 19.99
N GLN A 91 6.55 6.84 18.80
CA GLN A 91 5.42 6.54 17.92
C GLN A 91 5.51 5.12 17.35
N VAL A 92 6.70 4.66 16.96
CA VAL A 92 6.91 3.30 16.48
C VAL A 92 6.61 2.29 17.60
N THR A 93 7.15 2.49 18.80
CA THR A 93 6.89 1.62 19.95
C THR A 93 5.41 1.56 20.28
N ALA A 94 4.72 2.70 20.34
CA ALA A 94 3.29 2.74 20.59
C ALA A 94 2.53 1.92 19.53
N ARG A 95 2.86 2.10 18.24
CA ARG A 95 2.21 1.38 17.15
C ARG A 95 2.48 -0.13 17.21
N VAL A 96 3.71 -0.54 17.47
CA VAL A 96 4.07 -1.96 17.61
C VAL A 96 3.32 -2.58 18.79
N SER A 97 3.23 -1.88 19.93
CA SER A 97 2.48 -2.34 21.09
C SER A 97 0.97 -2.47 20.84
N GLU A 98 0.37 -1.54 20.08
CA GLU A 98 -1.03 -1.66 19.64
C GLU A 98 -1.26 -2.92 18.80
N VAL A 99 -0.36 -3.18 17.85
CA VAL A 99 -0.42 -4.37 17.00
C VAL A 99 -0.23 -5.63 17.83
N GLU A 100 0.76 -5.67 18.72
CA GLU A 100 1.01 -6.80 19.63
C GLU A 100 -0.21 -7.10 20.51
N ALA A 101 -0.86 -6.07 21.06
CA ALA A 101 -2.07 -6.22 21.87
C ALA A 101 -3.23 -6.86 21.10
N ALA A 102 -3.35 -6.61 19.79
CA ALA A 102 -4.37 -7.20 18.94
C ALA A 102 -4.23 -8.73 18.78
N PHE A 103 -3.06 -9.30 19.03
CA PHE A 103 -2.83 -10.75 19.03
C PHE A 103 -3.20 -11.42 20.37
N GLY A 104 -3.41 -10.66 21.44
CA GLY A 104 -3.79 -11.15 22.77
C GLY A 104 -2.69 -11.90 23.54
N SER A 105 -1.55 -12.21 22.93
CA SER A 105 -0.40 -12.83 23.58
C SER A 105 0.93 -12.41 22.93
N PRO A 106 1.92 -11.96 23.72
CA PRO A 106 3.27 -11.68 23.21
C PRO A 106 3.91 -12.87 22.50
N ALA A 107 3.69 -14.10 22.99
CA ALA A 107 4.26 -15.29 22.37
C ALA A 107 3.67 -15.58 20.99
N VAL A 108 2.36 -15.34 20.82
CA VAL A 108 1.69 -15.45 19.51
C VAL A 108 2.22 -14.37 18.57
N PHE A 109 2.39 -13.15 19.06
CA PHE A 109 2.96 -12.06 18.27
C PHE A 109 4.38 -12.38 17.77
N GLU A 110 5.29 -12.81 18.65
CA GLU A 110 6.65 -13.23 18.27
C GLU A 110 6.64 -14.35 17.22
N GLN A 111 5.78 -15.36 17.41
CA GLN A 111 5.66 -16.45 16.46
C GLN A 111 5.20 -15.95 15.09
N ARG A 112 4.28 -14.99 15.04
CA ARG A 112 3.79 -14.39 13.79
C ARG A 112 4.85 -13.53 13.11
N LEU A 113 5.62 -12.76 13.86
CA LEU A 113 6.77 -12.02 13.33
C LEU A 113 7.79 -12.98 12.70
N ALA A 114 8.17 -14.04 13.42
CA ALA A 114 9.11 -15.03 12.90
C ALA A 114 8.59 -15.75 11.64
N GLN A 115 7.30 -16.10 11.60
CA GLN A 115 6.65 -16.66 10.41
C GLN A 115 6.65 -15.68 9.23
N ALA A 116 6.49 -14.39 9.51
CA ALA A 116 6.60 -13.33 8.53
C ALA A 116 8.06 -12.95 8.20
N GLY A 117 9.05 -13.61 8.81
CA GLY A 117 10.47 -13.40 8.57
C GLY A 117 11.02 -12.11 9.18
N PHE A 118 10.44 -11.65 10.28
CA PHE A 118 10.87 -10.49 11.05
C PHE A 118 11.38 -10.92 12.44
N ASP A 119 12.34 -10.15 12.95
CA ASP A 119 12.54 -9.98 14.39
C ASP A 119 11.88 -8.66 14.85
N ARG A 120 11.93 -8.36 16.15
CA ARG A 120 11.30 -7.13 16.68
C ARG A 120 11.90 -5.85 16.08
N ALA A 121 13.20 -5.80 15.87
CA ALA A 121 13.88 -4.61 15.35
C ALA A 121 13.49 -4.37 13.89
N GLY A 122 13.56 -5.40 13.05
CA GLY A 122 13.13 -5.34 11.66
C GLY A 122 11.65 -5.01 11.51
N PHE A 123 10.79 -5.52 12.40
CA PHE A 123 9.37 -5.13 12.41
C PHE A 123 9.16 -3.66 12.82
N ALA A 124 9.93 -3.16 13.79
CA ALA A 124 9.87 -1.75 14.18
C ALA A 124 10.32 -0.83 13.03
N ASP A 125 11.40 -1.18 12.33
CA ASP A 125 11.85 -0.44 11.16
C ASP A 125 10.83 -0.48 10.03
N TYR A 126 10.27 -1.65 9.72
CA TYR A 126 9.17 -1.79 8.76
C TYR A 126 7.96 -0.91 9.15
N THR A 127 7.59 -0.91 10.44
CA THR A 127 6.50 -0.08 10.96
C THR A 127 6.80 1.40 10.78
N ARG A 128 8.04 1.83 11.03
CA ARG A 128 8.48 3.23 10.81
C ARG A 128 8.30 3.65 9.36
N HIS A 129 8.76 2.82 8.42
CA HIS A 129 8.62 3.05 6.98
C HIS A 129 7.15 3.20 6.56
N GLU A 130 6.29 2.28 7.00
CA GLU A 130 4.85 2.30 6.70
C GLU A 130 4.17 3.54 7.30
N MET A 131 4.51 3.92 8.54
CA MET A 131 3.95 5.11 9.19
C MET A 131 4.35 6.40 8.46
N ALA A 132 5.62 6.52 8.05
CA ALA A 132 6.09 7.69 7.29
C ALA A 132 5.38 7.80 5.93
N ALA A 133 5.27 6.68 5.21
CA ALA A 133 4.54 6.60 3.95
C ALA A 133 3.04 6.95 4.11
N GLN A 134 2.40 6.45 5.17
CA GLN A 134 1.00 6.78 5.48
C GLN A 134 0.81 8.27 5.82
N GLN A 135 1.71 8.85 6.61
CA GLN A 135 1.64 10.26 6.97
C GLN A 135 1.82 11.16 5.76
N VAL A 136 2.80 10.89 4.88
CA VAL A 136 2.97 11.68 3.66
C VAL A 136 1.77 11.51 2.72
N PHE A 137 1.23 10.30 2.61
CA PHE A 137 0.05 10.06 1.78
C PHE A 137 -1.17 10.81 2.29
N ALA A 138 -1.42 10.80 3.61
CA ALA A 138 -2.50 11.56 4.24
C ALA A 138 -2.34 13.06 3.98
N ARG A 139 -1.12 13.59 4.14
CA ARG A 139 -0.81 15.00 3.88
C ARG A 139 -1.05 15.39 2.42
N LEU A 140 -0.57 14.59 1.47
CA LEU A 140 -0.68 14.87 0.03
C LEU A 140 -2.10 14.67 -0.50
N SER A 141 -2.89 13.81 0.15
CA SER A 141 -4.27 13.51 -0.25
C SER A 141 -5.32 14.26 0.56
N ALA A 142 -4.90 15.21 1.42
CA ALA A 142 -5.81 16.05 2.18
C ALA A 142 -6.68 16.88 1.22
N ILE A 143 -7.99 16.88 1.48
CA ILE A 143 -8.95 17.70 0.74
C ILE A 143 -9.46 18.83 1.63
N GLU A 144 -9.85 19.93 1.00
CA GLU A 144 -10.64 20.96 1.67
C GLU A 144 -12.08 20.45 1.88
N GLU A 145 -12.70 20.86 2.98
CA GLU A 145 -14.08 20.49 3.26
C GLU A 145 -15.02 21.16 2.23
N PRO A 146 -15.91 20.40 1.57
CA PRO A 146 -16.83 20.97 0.60
C PRO A 146 -17.77 22.00 1.23
N SER A 147 -17.92 23.13 0.53
CA SER A 147 -18.85 24.18 0.91
C SER A 147 -20.31 23.69 0.90
N SER A 148 -21.17 24.36 1.65
CA SER A 148 -22.61 24.06 1.66
C SER A 148 -23.25 24.13 0.27
N ALA A 149 -22.75 25.00 -0.61
CA ALA A 149 -23.22 25.12 -1.99
C ALA A 149 -22.82 23.89 -2.84
N GLU A 150 -21.59 23.40 -2.69
CA GLU A 150 -21.13 22.18 -3.39
C GLU A 150 -21.89 20.94 -2.90
N VAL A 151 -22.14 20.83 -1.59
CA VAL A 151 -22.95 19.75 -1.01
C VAL A 151 -24.38 19.78 -1.56
N ALA A 152 -25.01 20.97 -1.63
CA ALA A 152 -26.36 21.11 -2.17
C ALA A 152 -26.42 20.76 -3.67
N ALA A 153 -25.46 21.22 -4.46
CA ALA A 153 -25.35 20.89 -5.87
C ALA A 153 -25.13 19.39 -6.09
N PHE A 154 -24.24 18.77 -5.30
CA PHE A 154 -23.99 17.34 -5.34
C PHE A 154 -25.24 16.53 -4.96
N HIS A 155 -25.94 16.92 -3.89
CA HIS A 155 -27.20 16.28 -3.48
C HIS A 155 -28.23 16.35 -4.61
N GLN A 156 -28.42 17.52 -5.22
CA GLN A 156 -29.35 17.72 -6.32
C GLN A 156 -28.98 16.87 -7.55
N ALA A 157 -27.70 16.79 -7.90
CA ALA A 157 -27.24 16.01 -9.05
C ALA A 157 -27.31 14.48 -8.81
N ASN A 158 -27.26 14.03 -7.54
CA ASN A 158 -27.14 12.61 -7.18
C ASN A 158 -28.34 12.07 -6.38
N TRP A 159 -29.45 12.81 -6.32
CA TRP A 159 -30.55 12.52 -5.39
C TRP A 159 -31.14 11.10 -5.56
N GLN A 160 -31.31 10.61 -6.80
CA GLN A 160 -31.85 9.27 -7.06
C GLN A 160 -30.93 8.16 -6.53
N ARG A 161 -29.62 8.31 -6.74
CA ARG A 161 -28.60 7.38 -6.23
C ARG A 161 -28.58 7.40 -4.70
N LEU A 162 -28.61 8.59 -4.10
CA LEU A 162 -28.58 8.76 -2.65
C LEU A 162 -29.85 8.22 -1.98
N GLN A 163 -31.03 8.35 -2.60
CA GLN A 163 -32.25 7.71 -2.11
C GLN A 163 -32.17 6.18 -2.14
N GLY A 164 -31.57 5.60 -3.17
CA GLY A 164 -31.32 4.15 -3.23
C GLY A 164 -30.43 3.64 -2.09
N MET A 165 -29.45 4.44 -1.66
CA MET A 165 -28.60 4.14 -0.51
C MET A 165 -29.35 4.31 0.83
N GLN A 166 -30.23 5.30 0.93
CA GLN A 166 -31.06 5.54 2.13
C GLN A 166 -32.07 4.42 2.38
N ASN A 167 -32.66 3.86 1.32
CA ASN A 167 -33.66 2.80 1.45
C ASN A 167 -33.09 1.45 1.94
N GLN A 168 -31.77 1.29 1.94
CA GLN A 168 -31.08 0.09 2.46
C GLN A 168 -30.67 0.21 3.93
N SER A 169 -30.62 1.44 4.47
CA SER A 169 -30.38 1.71 5.89
C SER A 169 -31.72 1.81 6.61
N ASP A 170 -31.99 0.89 7.53
CA ASP A 170 -33.27 0.77 8.24
C ASP A 170 -33.78 2.12 8.80
N ASN A 171 -35.01 2.47 8.38
CA ASN A 171 -36.00 3.30 9.06
C ASN A 171 -35.50 4.61 9.71
N THR A 172 -35.14 5.62 8.92
CA THR A 172 -35.03 7.01 9.42
C THR A 172 -35.65 7.99 8.44
N SER A 173 -36.51 8.87 8.98
CA SER A 173 -37.36 9.83 8.28
C SER A 173 -36.67 10.60 7.14
N VAL A 174 -37.48 10.93 6.14
CA VAL A 174 -37.23 11.75 4.95
C VAL A 174 -36.99 13.23 5.32
N LEU A 175 -36.14 13.49 6.32
CA LEU A 175 -35.78 14.85 6.71
C LEU A 175 -34.72 15.38 5.72
N PRO A 176 -34.94 16.56 5.12
CA PRO A 176 -33.97 17.17 4.19
C PRO A 176 -32.54 17.26 4.73
N GLU A 177 -32.40 17.45 6.05
CA GLU A 177 -31.11 17.50 6.74
C GLU A 177 -30.34 16.16 6.70
N HIS A 178 -31.06 15.03 6.71
CA HIS A 178 -30.43 13.70 6.59
C HIS A 178 -29.89 13.46 5.18
N GLY A 179 -30.61 13.93 4.15
CA GLY A 179 -30.17 13.84 2.75
C GLY A 179 -28.90 14.66 2.47
N LEU A 180 -28.81 15.87 3.02
CA LEU A 180 -27.62 16.73 2.85
C LEU A 180 -26.39 16.18 3.59
N ARG A 181 -26.57 15.55 4.75
CA ARG A 181 -25.45 14.89 5.47
C ARG A 181 -24.88 13.74 4.65
N LEU A 182 -25.74 12.85 4.15
CA LEU A 182 -25.31 11.74 3.29
C LEU A 182 -24.65 12.23 2.00
N ALA A 183 -25.19 13.30 1.41
CA ALA A 183 -24.57 13.93 0.24
C ALA A 183 -23.18 14.48 0.55
N ARG A 184 -23.01 15.15 1.71
CA ARG A 184 -21.70 15.62 2.18
C ARG A 184 -20.72 14.47 2.35
N ASP A 185 -21.10 13.42 3.08
CA ASP A 185 -20.22 12.28 3.36
C ASP A 185 -19.80 11.58 2.05
N ALA A 186 -20.75 11.40 1.13
CA ALA A 186 -20.47 10.84 -0.19
C ALA A 186 -19.56 11.73 -1.04
N LEU A 187 -19.77 13.05 -1.03
CA LEU A 187 -18.93 14.01 -1.74
C LEU A 187 -17.50 14.02 -1.17
N VAL A 188 -17.36 14.07 0.15
CA VAL A 188 -16.06 13.98 0.83
C VAL A 188 -15.35 12.68 0.46
N ALA A 189 -16.03 11.54 0.51
CA ALA A 189 -15.45 10.25 0.14
C ALA A 189 -15.00 10.22 -1.33
N GLN A 190 -15.80 10.80 -2.24
CA GLN A 190 -15.46 10.89 -3.66
C GLN A 190 -14.22 11.77 -3.88
N LEU A 191 -14.19 12.97 -3.31
CA LEU A 191 -13.05 13.89 -3.43
C LEU A 191 -11.78 13.28 -2.82
N GLN A 192 -11.90 12.62 -1.67
CA GLN A 192 -10.79 11.93 -1.03
C GLN A 192 -10.25 10.80 -1.92
N ALA A 193 -11.12 10.02 -2.56
CA ALA A 193 -10.72 8.96 -3.47
C ALA A 193 -9.99 9.53 -4.70
N GLN A 194 -10.52 10.62 -5.29
CA GLN A 194 -9.90 11.31 -6.40
C GLN A 194 -8.53 11.88 -6.02
N ALA A 195 -8.42 12.56 -4.88
CA ALA A 195 -7.15 13.11 -4.38
C ALA A 195 -6.11 12.00 -4.16
N ARG A 196 -6.49 10.89 -3.52
CA ARG A 196 -5.62 9.73 -3.32
C ARG A 196 -5.13 9.12 -4.62
N GLN A 197 -6.01 8.99 -5.61
CA GLN A 197 -5.64 8.48 -6.94
C GLN A 197 -4.69 9.46 -7.64
N ALA A 198 -4.96 10.76 -7.59
CA ALA A 198 -4.12 11.79 -8.18
C ALA A 198 -2.70 11.82 -7.58
N VAL A 199 -2.59 11.63 -6.26
CA VAL A 199 -1.28 11.53 -5.59
C VAL A 199 -0.48 10.33 -6.11
N ARG A 200 -1.08 9.13 -6.16
CA ARG A 200 -0.40 7.94 -6.69
C ARG A 200 0.04 8.14 -8.14
N GLN A 201 -0.86 8.69 -8.98
CA GLN A 201 -0.54 8.96 -10.38
C GLN A 201 0.63 9.93 -10.51
N ARG A 202 0.60 11.05 -9.78
CA ARG A 202 1.68 12.05 -9.80
C ARG A 202 3.02 11.44 -9.39
N LEU A 203 3.04 10.62 -8.33
CA LEU A 203 4.26 9.97 -7.87
C LEU A 203 4.83 9.03 -8.93
N ARG A 204 3.97 8.23 -9.57
CA ARG A 204 4.37 7.36 -10.69
C ARG A 204 4.88 8.16 -11.89
N ASP A 205 4.20 9.23 -12.27
CA ASP A 205 4.59 10.07 -13.41
C ASP A 205 5.95 10.77 -13.18
N SER A 206 6.27 11.06 -11.92
CA SER A 206 7.55 11.66 -11.52
C SER A 206 8.69 10.66 -11.32
N ALA A 207 8.41 9.36 -11.37
CA ALA A 207 9.37 8.31 -11.03
C ALA A 207 9.78 7.47 -12.24
N THR A 208 10.96 6.87 -12.14
CA THR A 208 11.40 5.83 -13.06
C THR A 208 11.01 4.47 -12.48
N VAL A 209 9.99 3.84 -13.07
CA VAL A 209 9.52 2.50 -12.67
C VAL A 209 9.84 1.51 -13.79
N GLU A 210 10.70 0.54 -13.50
CA GLU A 210 11.07 -0.53 -14.42
C GLU A 210 10.47 -1.84 -13.90
N ARG A 211 9.67 -2.51 -14.72
CA ARG A 211 9.17 -3.85 -14.40
C ARG A 211 10.02 -4.88 -15.13
N VAL A 212 10.30 -5.98 -14.45
CA VAL A 212 10.98 -7.11 -15.07
C VAL A 212 9.96 -8.23 -15.21
N ASP A 213 9.68 -8.58 -16.46
CA ASP A 213 8.76 -9.65 -16.83
C ASP A 213 9.38 -11.04 -16.69
#